data_AF-A0A497MU04-F1
#
_entry.id   AF-A0A497MU04-F1
#
_cell.length_a   1.000
_cell.length_b   1.000
_cell.length_c   1.000
_cell.angle_alpha   90.00
_cell.angle_beta   90.00
_cell.angle_gamma   90.00
#
_symmetry.space_group_name_H-M   'P 1'
#
loop_
_entity.id
_entity.type
_entity.pdbx_description
1 polymer ?
#
loop_
_entity_poly.entity_id
_entity_poly.type
_entity_poly.pdbx_seq_one_letter_code
_entity_poly.pdbx_strand_id
1 'polypeptide(L)' 'MPEKGAWTLYEYDYKTGAIKLKNRKCPRCGKIMARHNNPPRWACGGCGYMEYIREKKG' A
#
# COMPACT_ATOMS: atom_id res chain seq x y z
N MET A 1 -20.17 12.67 -2.17
CA MET A 1 -18.79 12.22 -2.47
C MET A 1 -18.83 10.71 -2.49
N PRO A 2 -18.57 10.01 -3.61
CA PRO A 2 -18.61 8.55 -3.60
C PRO A 2 -17.56 8.04 -2.62
N GLU A 3 -18.00 7.25 -1.65
CA GLU A 3 -17.15 6.72 -0.59
C GLU A 3 -16.10 5.78 -1.21
N LYS A 4 -14.81 6.08 -1.02
CA LYS A 4 -13.74 5.19 -1.49
C LYS A 4 -13.71 3.97 -0.59
N GLY A 5 -14.25 2.84 -1.06
CA GLY A 5 -14.16 1.58 -0.35
C GLY A 5 -12.85 0.83 -0.57
N ALA A 6 -12.67 -0.25 0.20
CA ALA A 6 -11.44 -1.05 0.22
C ALA A 6 -11.07 -1.68 -1.14
N TRP A 7 -12.04 -1.85 -2.05
CA TRP A 7 -11.80 -2.41 -3.40
C TRP A 7 -10.83 -1.56 -4.23
N THR A 8 -10.73 -0.26 -3.95
CA THR A 8 -9.84 0.66 -4.68
C THR A 8 -8.34 0.34 -4.49
N LEU A 9 -8.02 -0.42 -3.44
CA LEU A 9 -6.67 -0.87 -3.10
C LEU A 9 -6.22 -2.09 -3.92
N TYR A 10 -7.12 -2.70 -4.67
CA TYR A 10 -6.84 -3.85 -5.51
C TYR A 10 -6.93 -3.47 -6.98
N GLU A 11 -6.17 -4.16 -7.81
CA GLU A 11 -6.24 -4.14 -9.26
C GLU A 11 -6.63 -5.55 -9.72
N TYR A 12 -7.63 -5.62 -10.59
CA TYR A 12 -8.11 -6.87 -11.14
C TYR A 12 -7.72 -6.96 -12.62
N ASP A 13 -6.96 -8.00 -12.97
CA ASP A 13 -6.65 -8.31 -14.35
C ASP A 13 -7.73 -9.23 -14.93
N TYR A 14 -8.64 -8.65 -15.71
CA TYR A 14 -9.74 -9.38 -16.33
C TYR A 14 -9.31 -10.40 -17.39
N LYS A 15 -8.08 -10.34 -17.89
CA LYS A 15 -7.59 -11.31 -18.89
C LYS A 15 -7.12 -12.59 -18.24
N THR A 16 -6.48 -12.49 -17.07
CA THR A 16 -5.89 -13.63 -16.36
C THR A 16 -6.70 -14.07 -15.15
N GLY A 17 -7.63 -13.22 -14.67
CA GLY A 17 -8.36 -13.41 -13.42
C GLY A 17 -7.53 -13.11 -12.17
N ALA A 18 -6.37 -12.47 -12.31
CA ALA A 18 -5.46 -12.22 -11.20
C ALA A 18 -5.82 -10.94 -10.42
N ILE A 19 -5.73 -11.02 -9.10
CA ILE A 19 -5.92 -9.87 -8.20
C ILE A 19 -4.56 -9.42 -7.66
N LYS A 20 -4.21 -8.16 -7.90
CA LYS A 20 -2.98 -7.53 -7.40
C LYS A 20 -3.33 -6.48 -6.36
N LEU A 21 -2.72 -6.56 -5.18
CA LEU A 21 -2.83 -5.50 -4.18
C LEU A 21 -1.87 -4.36 -4.54
N LYS A 22 -2.37 -3.12 -4.55
CA LYS A 22 -1.57 -1.92 -4.83
C LYS A 22 -0.67 -1.51 -3.66
N ASN A 23 -1.04 -1.90 -2.45
CA ASN A 23 -0.29 -1.60 -1.23
C ASN A 23 0.86 -2.58 -0.97
N ARG A 24 1.88 -2.10 -0.26
CA ARG A 24 3.05 -2.89 0.12
C ARG A 24 2.75 -3.82 1.30
N LYS A 25 3.31 -5.02 1.31
CA LYS A 25 3.35 -5.89 2.49
C LYS A 25 4.47 -5.47 3.43
N CYS A 26 4.22 -5.55 4.73
CA CYS A 26 5.21 -5.26 5.75
C CYS A 26 6.29 -6.35 5.75
N PRO A 27 7.58 -5.99 5.66
CA PRO A 27 8.67 -6.96 5.67
C PRO A 27 8.83 -7.67 7.02
N ARG A 28 8.28 -7.10 8.11
CA ARG A 28 8.38 -7.68 9.46
C ARG A 28 7.27 -8.66 9.80
N CYS A 29 6.02 -8.32 9.46
CA CYS A 29 4.85 -9.12 9.88
C CYS A 29 3.92 -9.55 8.74
N GLY A 30 4.25 -9.23 7.48
CA GLY A 30 3.46 -9.62 6.30
C GLY A 30 2.12 -8.87 6.11
N LYS A 31 1.67 -8.08 7.09
CA LYS A 31 0.44 -7.27 7.00
C LYS A 31 0.55 -6.16 5.97
N ILE A 32 -0.59 -5.65 5.50
CA ILE A 32 -0.63 -4.56 4.52
C ILE A 32 -0.26 -3.23 5.17
N MET A 33 0.64 -2.48 4.52
CA MET A 33 1.04 -1.15 4.95
C MET A 33 0.16 -0.07 4.32
N ALA A 34 -0.08 1.00 5.05
CA ALA A 34 -0.74 2.20 4.55
C ALA A 34 0.30 3.14 3.92
N ARG A 35 0.00 3.65 2.73
CA ARG A 35 0.79 4.72 2.09
C ARG A 35 0.24 6.06 2.53
N HIS A 36 1.06 6.84 3.22
CA HIS A 36 0.80 8.24 3.50
C HIS A 36 1.59 9.08 2.51
N ASN A 37 0.98 10.15 1.99
CA ASN A 37 1.64 11.04 1.02
C ASN A 37 2.31 12.26 1.66
N ASN A 38 1.96 12.60 2.92
CA ASN A 38 2.55 13.74 3.61
C ASN A 38 2.87 13.42 5.09
N PRO A 39 4.14 13.27 5.48
CA PRO A 39 5.28 12.97 4.60
C PRO A 39 5.10 11.62 3.87
N PRO A 40 5.70 11.43 2.67
CA PRO A 40 5.62 10.20 1.91
C PRO A 40 6.29 9.04 2.67
N ARG A 41 5.45 8.12 3.17
CA ARG A 41 5.91 6.98 3.98
C ARG A 41 4.96 5.80 3.87
N TRP A 42 5.50 4.61 4.08
CA TRP A 42 4.76 3.40 4.37
C TRP A 42 4.69 3.20 5.88
N ALA A 43 3.49 3.02 6.42
CA ALA A 43 3.29 2.72 7.83
C ALA A 43 2.51 1.41 8.02
N CYS A 44 2.99 0.53 8.88
CA CYS A 44 2.33 -0.71 9.26
C CYS A 44 1.56 -0.50 10.56
N GLY A 45 0.23 -0.55 10.52
CA GLY A 45 -0.62 -0.45 11.71
C GLY A 45 -0.54 -1.65 12.66
N GLY A 46 0.04 -2.78 12.22
CA GLY A 46 0.09 -4.00 13.02
C GLY A 46 1.32 -4.13 13.93
N CYS A 47 2.48 -3.67 13.48
CA CYS A 47 3.73 -3.77 14.25
C CYS A 47 4.46 -2.43 14.43
N GLY A 48 3.86 -1.32 13.99
CA GLY A 48 4.45 0.01 14.06
C GLY A 48 5.63 0.26 13.12
N TYR A 49 5.93 -0.65 12.17
CA TYR A 49 6.98 -0.41 11.18
C TYR A 49 6.66 0.77 10.26
N MET A 50 7.64 1.65 10.07
CA MET A 50 7.54 2.76 9.15
C MET A 50 8.77 2.82 8.26
N GLU A 51 8.54 3.13 6.98
CA GLU A 51 9.59 3.32 5.99
C GLU A 51 9.30 4.61 5.22
N TYR A 52 10.25 5.55 5.25
CA TYR A 52 10.12 6.80 4.50
C TYR A 52 10.55 6.58 3.06
N ILE A 53 9.72 7.04 2.13
CA ILE A 53 10.01 6.96 0.70
C ILE A 53 10.91 8.15 0.40
N ARG A 54 12.22 7.92 0.34
CA ARG A 54 13.17 8.93 -0.17
C ARG A 54 13.13 8.87 -1.68
N GLU A 55 12.68 9.94 -2.33
CA GLU A 55 12.91 10.12 -3.75
C GLU A 55 14.42 10.24 -3.96
N LYS A 56 15.06 9.24 -4.59
CA LYS A 56 16.41 9.41 -5.10
C LYS A 56 16.34 10.53 -6.14
N LYS A 57 16.80 11.73 -5.80
CA LYS A 57 17.16 12.73 -6.81
C LYS A 57 18.33 12.13 -7.60
N GLY A 58 18.04 11.71 -8.82
CA GLY A 58 19.05 11.44 -9.84
C GLY A 58 19.66 12.74 -10.33
#